data_AF-A0A9W8WH04-F1
#
_entry.id   AF-A0A9W8WH04-F1
#
_cell.length_a   1.000
_cell.length_b   1.000
_cell.length_c   1.000
_cell.angle_alpha   90.00
_cell.angle_beta   90.00
_cell.angle_gamma   90.00
#
_symmetry.space_group_name_H-M   'P 1'
#
loop_
_entity.id
_entity.type
_entity.pdbx_description
1 polymer ?
#
loop_
_entity_poly.entity_id
_entity_poly.type
_entity_poly.pdbx_seq_one_letter_code
_entity_poly.pdbx_strand_id
1 'polypeptide(L)'
;MIPAVIKRTESQILSIPSPPESLSFALESFDTMEDDDTRSFSLISAVGIESMYTSTDQDTDEFELVYDEERSECSRWDLSSSCSTSLPPSIHGYEYECGRRYHSYMSGRYPLPNDSGEQLREETEHALFLHLLVRAVTHKLEGTRSGKLFLSDIGDSPQKIIDIGTGTGTWAIDVADLYPGASVVGTDLSPIQPESMPLNAQMFVEDCEDPEWTHGNNFDLVHLRGVAGFILDLDSVVDNAHGHLRHGGWIEFQEFDHSVLCDDNTMKQDDPLRIFFDTCAEGMRKHGCTSFGKHDIKQSLKRAGFRRIQMVTKRVPLSPRPGDKKSRTVGTLMQANISECLEAFAAKPLVALGMTPEQRHEMMSRARESLLNSSIRRYVNCHFYMGQKIQRTRSPI
;
A
#
# COMPACT_ATOMS: atom_id res chain seq x y z
N MET A 1 55.18 36.53 18.89
CA MET A 1 55.77 35.18 18.89
C MET A 1 55.35 34.47 17.62
N ILE A 2 56.18 34.55 16.58
CA ILE A 2 56.29 33.59 15.46
C ILE A 2 57.36 32.57 15.97
N PRO A 3 57.46 31.27 15.56
CA PRO A 3 57.16 30.78 14.21
C PRO A 3 56.63 29.33 14.09
N ALA A 4 55.98 28.99 12.97
CA ALA A 4 56.49 28.23 11.80
C ALA A 4 55.88 26.81 11.77
N VAL A 5 55.08 26.45 10.76
CA VAL A 5 55.48 26.07 9.38
C VAL A 5 56.21 24.73 9.33
N ILE A 6 55.60 23.76 8.63
CA ILE A 6 56.15 22.78 7.64
C ILE A 6 55.02 21.74 7.41
N LYS A 7 54.29 21.78 6.30
CA LYS A 7 54.55 21.18 4.96
C LYS A 7 54.58 19.64 4.93
N ARG A 8 53.65 19.11 4.11
CA ARG A 8 53.69 17.88 3.28
C ARG A 8 53.85 16.53 3.97
N THR A 9 52.86 15.67 3.76
CA THR A 9 53.07 14.35 3.14
C THR A 9 51.79 13.90 2.42
N GLU A 10 51.99 13.50 1.17
CA GLU A 10 51.06 12.71 0.37
C GLU A 10 50.94 11.28 0.93
N SER A 11 49.92 10.57 0.45
CA SER A 11 49.75 9.11 0.43
C SER A 11 49.65 8.39 1.78
N GLN A 12 48.41 8.07 2.19
CA GLN A 12 48.09 6.72 2.69
C GLN A 12 46.77 6.29 2.07
N ILE A 13 46.88 5.75 0.86
CA ILE A 13 45.88 4.86 0.26
C ILE A 13 45.91 3.60 1.12
N LEU A 14 44.85 3.37 1.88
CA LEU A 14 44.62 2.09 2.55
C LEU A 14 44.45 1.02 1.46
N SER A 15 45.49 0.20 1.34
CA SER A 15 45.59 -0.91 0.40
C SER A 15 44.61 -2.00 0.83
N ILE A 16 43.55 -2.19 0.05
CA ILE A 16 42.65 -3.34 0.17
C ILE A 16 43.40 -4.55 -0.42
N PRO A 17 43.54 -5.68 0.31
CA PRO A 17 44.17 -6.86 -0.26
C PRO A 17 43.23 -7.51 -1.29
N SER A 18 43.76 -7.72 -2.50
CA SER A 18 43.10 -8.47 -3.57
C SER A 18 42.86 -9.93 -3.14
N PRO A 19 41.68 -10.51 -3.36
CA PRO A 19 41.47 -11.94 -3.20
C PRO A 19 42.16 -12.72 -4.33
N PRO A 20 42.61 -13.97 -4.09
CA PRO A 20 43.30 -14.77 -5.09
C PRO A 20 42.36 -15.23 -6.21
N GLU A 21 42.84 -15.09 -7.44
CA GLU A 21 42.27 -15.72 -8.64
C GLU A 21 42.38 -17.24 -8.55
N SER A 22 41.25 -17.94 -8.58
CA SER A 22 40.98 -19.12 -9.41
C SER A 22 39.83 -19.94 -8.82
N LEU A 23 38.72 -19.98 -9.55
CA LEU A 23 37.99 -21.20 -9.92
C LEU A 23 36.80 -20.79 -10.80
N SER A 24 37.07 -20.80 -12.10
CA SER A 24 36.08 -20.81 -13.17
C SER A 24 35.16 -22.03 -13.03
N PHE A 25 33.86 -21.83 -12.88
CA PHE A 25 32.87 -22.81 -13.33
C PHE A 25 31.53 -22.14 -13.67
N ALA A 26 31.14 -22.33 -14.94
CA ALA A 26 29.80 -22.33 -15.53
C ALA A 26 28.82 -21.19 -15.19
N LEU A 27 28.79 -20.20 -16.10
CA LEU A 27 27.57 -19.48 -16.47
C LEU A 27 26.67 -20.42 -17.29
N GLU A 28 25.54 -20.86 -16.75
CA GLU A 28 24.43 -21.38 -17.55
C GLU A 28 23.09 -20.80 -17.03
N SER A 29 22.40 -20.12 -17.96
CA SER A 29 20.96 -19.84 -18.05
C SER A 29 20.21 -19.41 -16.79
N PHE A 30 20.02 -18.10 -16.63
CA PHE A 30 18.81 -17.57 -16.00
C PHE A 30 17.66 -17.71 -17.00
N ASP A 31 16.80 -18.70 -16.75
CA ASP A 31 15.51 -18.82 -17.42
C ASP A 31 14.64 -17.63 -17.02
N THR A 32 14.05 -16.98 -18.02
CA THR A 32 12.99 -15.99 -17.85
C THR A 32 11.77 -16.72 -17.28
N MET A 33 11.43 -16.45 -16.02
CA MET A 33 10.11 -16.80 -15.50
C MET A 33 9.09 -15.87 -16.17
N GLU A 34 8.30 -16.42 -17.09
CA GLU A 34 7.05 -15.81 -17.52
C GLU A 34 6.04 -15.94 -16.38
N ASP A 35 5.56 -14.82 -15.85
CA ASP A 35 4.41 -14.76 -14.94
C ASP A 35 3.14 -15.12 -15.76
N ASP A 36 2.77 -16.40 -15.75
CA ASP A 36 1.49 -16.89 -16.26
C ASP A 36 0.43 -16.85 -15.14
N ASP A 37 -0.26 -15.72 -15.00
CA ASP A 37 -1.40 -15.52 -14.09
C ASP A 37 -2.66 -16.21 -14.62
N THR A 38 -2.60 -17.52 -14.91
CA THR A 38 -3.78 -18.34 -15.19
C THR A 38 -3.76 -19.66 -14.42
N ARG A 39 -3.83 -19.61 -13.07
CA ARG A 39 -4.15 -20.81 -12.27
C ARG A 39 -5.30 -20.57 -11.30
N SER A 40 -6.48 -20.89 -11.82
CA SER A 40 -7.73 -21.12 -11.11
C SER A 40 -7.56 -22.09 -9.93
N PHE A 41 -7.91 -21.62 -8.73
CA PHE A 41 -8.05 -22.48 -7.54
C PHE A 41 -9.45 -23.08 -7.50
N SER A 42 -9.58 -24.34 -7.94
CA SER A 42 -10.80 -25.14 -7.75
C SER A 42 -10.90 -25.60 -6.29
N LEU A 43 -11.86 -25.03 -5.55
CA LEU A 43 -12.24 -25.49 -4.22
C LEU A 43 -12.89 -26.88 -4.29
N ILE A 44 -12.36 -27.81 -3.49
CA ILE A 44 -12.96 -29.10 -3.20
C ILE A 44 -14.25 -28.86 -2.41
N SER A 45 -15.40 -29.12 -3.04
CA SER A 45 -16.62 -29.49 -2.32
C SER A 45 -17.16 -30.79 -2.89
N ALA A 46 -16.84 -31.90 -2.23
CA ALA A 46 -17.59 -33.14 -2.39
C ALA A 46 -18.86 -33.05 -1.53
N VAL A 47 -20.03 -33.22 -2.14
CA VAL A 47 -21.09 -34.20 -1.84
C VAL A 47 -22.20 -33.95 -2.87
N GLY A 48 -22.56 -35.00 -3.60
CA GLY A 48 -23.23 -34.90 -4.89
C GLY A 48 -24.73 -34.64 -4.87
N ILE A 49 -25.21 -34.31 -6.06
CA ILE A 49 -26.48 -34.75 -6.63
C ILE A 49 -26.19 -35.00 -8.12
N GLU A 50 -26.58 -36.19 -8.55
CA GLU A 50 -26.46 -36.75 -9.89
C GLU A 50 -27.60 -36.21 -10.77
N SER A 51 -27.28 -35.68 -11.96
CA SER A 51 -28.24 -35.66 -13.07
C SER A 51 -27.51 -35.76 -14.39
N MET A 52 -27.64 -36.95 -15.00
CA MET A 52 -27.29 -37.27 -16.37
C MET A 52 -27.93 -36.27 -17.34
N TYR A 53 -27.18 -35.80 -18.33
CA TYR A 53 -27.66 -35.76 -19.72
C TYR A 53 -26.46 -35.88 -20.67
N THR A 54 -26.59 -36.82 -21.59
CA THR A 54 -25.59 -37.34 -22.53
C THR A 54 -25.33 -36.41 -23.70
N SER A 55 -24.08 -36.43 -24.18
CA SER A 55 -23.60 -35.85 -25.43
C SER A 55 -24.22 -36.50 -26.67
N THR A 56 -24.50 -35.68 -27.68
CA THR A 56 -24.56 -36.11 -29.09
C THR A 56 -23.85 -35.08 -29.95
N ASP A 57 -22.77 -35.54 -30.60
CA ASP A 57 -22.01 -34.85 -31.65
C ASP A 57 -22.76 -34.86 -33.00
N GLN A 58 -22.20 -34.06 -33.94
CA GLN A 58 -22.54 -33.85 -35.36
C GLN A 58 -23.54 -32.70 -35.57
N ASP A 59 -23.28 -31.65 -36.35
CA ASP A 59 -22.48 -31.51 -37.57
C ASP A 59 -21.84 -30.10 -37.73
N THR A 60 -20.75 -30.05 -38.50
CA THR A 60 -20.01 -28.85 -38.94
C THR A 60 -20.76 -28.11 -40.04
N ASP A 61 -20.91 -26.78 -39.91
CA ASP A 61 -21.01 -25.86 -41.05
C ASP A 61 -20.40 -24.49 -40.68
N GLU A 62 -19.46 -24.04 -41.51
CA GLU A 62 -18.87 -22.70 -41.50
C GLU A 62 -19.97 -21.64 -41.69
N PHE A 63 -20.03 -20.63 -40.82
CA PHE A 63 -20.69 -19.36 -41.12
C PHE A 63 -19.85 -18.18 -40.62
N GLU A 64 -19.52 -17.29 -41.55
CA GLU A 64 -18.92 -15.97 -41.34
C GLU A 64 -19.73 -15.15 -40.34
N LEU A 65 -19.07 -14.61 -39.30
CA LEU A 65 -19.66 -13.60 -38.43
C LEU A 65 -19.52 -12.23 -39.07
N VAL A 66 -20.60 -11.79 -39.72
CA VAL A 66 -20.87 -10.41 -40.10
C VAL A 66 -21.12 -9.60 -38.82
N TYR A 67 -20.39 -8.49 -38.65
CA TYR A 67 -20.65 -7.52 -37.59
C TYR A 67 -21.90 -6.71 -37.96
N ASP A 68 -23.01 -6.90 -37.25
CA ASP A 68 -24.16 -5.99 -37.27
C ASP A 68 -24.06 -4.99 -36.11
N GLU A 69 -23.88 -3.72 -36.46
CA GLU A 69 -24.04 -2.58 -35.56
C GLU A 69 -25.52 -2.34 -35.26
N GLU A 70 -26.06 -2.92 -34.18
CA GLU A 70 -27.35 -2.48 -33.63
C GLU A 70 -27.27 -2.15 -32.13
N ARG A 71 -27.16 -0.83 -31.91
CA ARG A 71 -27.66 -0.01 -30.79
C ARG A 71 -28.51 -0.77 -29.76
N SER A 72 -27.91 -1.12 -28.61
CA SER A 72 -28.64 -1.64 -27.45
C SER A 72 -29.29 -0.50 -26.65
N GLU A 73 -30.60 -0.58 -26.47
CA GLU A 73 -31.41 0.36 -25.70
C GLU A 73 -31.16 0.24 -24.19
N CYS A 74 -30.81 1.36 -23.57
CA CYS A 74 -30.62 1.51 -22.13
C CYS A 74 -31.94 1.35 -21.38
N SER A 75 -32.06 0.30 -20.56
CA SER A 75 -33.13 0.19 -19.57
C SER A 75 -32.82 1.05 -18.35
N ARG A 76 -33.79 1.90 -18.01
CA ARG A 76 -33.69 3.07 -17.16
C ARG A 76 -33.78 2.71 -15.67
N TRP A 77 -32.65 2.83 -14.98
CA TRP A 77 -32.60 3.21 -13.56
C TRP A 77 -31.60 4.37 -13.46
N ASP A 78 -32.11 5.57 -13.19
CA ASP A 78 -31.36 6.82 -13.17
C ASP A 78 -30.26 6.80 -12.07
N LEU A 79 -29.04 6.40 -12.44
CA LEU A 79 -27.80 6.85 -11.79
C LEU A 79 -27.29 8.03 -12.61
N SER A 80 -27.13 9.18 -11.97
CA SER A 80 -26.59 10.38 -12.60
C SER A 80 -25.21 10.08 -13.20
N SER A 81 -25.16 9.96 -14.53
CA SER A 81 -24.00 10.04 -15.42
C SER A 81 -22.63 9.91 -14.74
N SER A 82 -22.19 8.68 -14.43
CA SER A 82 -20.77 8.44 -14.19
C SER A 82 -20.08 8.34 -15.56
N CYS A 83 -19.05 9.14 -15.77
CA CYS A 83 -18.16 9.03 -16.93
C CYS A 83 -17.18 7.88 -16.69
N SER A 84 -17.66 6.65 -16.61
CA SER A 84 -16.79 5.47 -16.61
C SER A 84 -16.49 5.10 -18.06
N THR A 85 -15.38 5.59 -18.60
CA THR A 85 -14.87 5.14 -19.90
C THR A 85 -14.02 3.88 -19.72
N SER A 86 -14.09 2.95 -20.67
CA SER A 86 -13.21 1.78 -20.68
C SER A 86 -11.73 2.20 -20.68
N LEU A 87 -10.89 1.45 -19.95
CA LEU A 87 -9.47 1.75 -19.85
C LEU A 87 -8.78 1.59 -21.22
N PRO A 88 -8.02 2.58 -21.70
CA PRO A 88 -7.18 2.39 -22.88
C PRO A 88 -6.11 1.32 -22.63
N PRO A 89 -5.74 0.51 -23.65
CA PRO A 89 -4.78 -0.59 -23.50
C PRO A 89 -3.42 -0.19 -22.89
N SER A 90 -3.01 1.07 -23.05
CA SER A 90 -1.76 1.60 -22.50
C SER A 90 -1.71 1.62 -20.96
N ILE A 91 -2.87 1.67 -20.29
CA ILE A 91 -2.99 1.65 -18.82
C ILE A 91 -2.72 0.25 -18.26
N HIS A 92 -2.92 -0.80 -19.07
CA HIS A 92 -2.54 -2.18 -18.71
C HIS A 92 -1.06 -2.48 -18.97
N GLY A 93 -0.29 -1.50 -19.46
CA GLY A 93 1.16 -1.66 -19.59
C GLY A 93 1.84 -1.77 -18.23
N TYR A 94 2.99 -2.44 -18.20
CA TYR A 94 3.85 -2.50 -17.03
C TYR A 94 5.26 -2.04 -17.38
N GLU A 95 5.93 -1.41 -16.41
CA GLU A 95 7.35 -1.12 -16.48
C GLU A 95 8.13 -2.11 -15.61
N TYR A 96 9.33 -2.46 -16.05
CA TYR A 96 10.20 -3.36 -15.31
C TYR A 96 11.52 -2.67 -15.00
N GLU A 97 11.88 -2.64 -13.72
CA GLU A 97 13.15 -2.08 -13.26
C GLU A 97 13.71 -2.91 -12.11
N CYS A 98 15.00 -3.26 -12.17
CA CYS A 98 15.66 -4.10 -11.18
C CYS A 98 14.96 -5.45 -10.93
N GLY A 99 14.30 -6.02 -11.96
CA GLY A 99 13.56 -7.29 -11.85
C GLY A 99 12.22 -7.19 -11.13
N ARG A 100 11.71 -5.97 -10.89
CA ARG A 100 10.40 -5.72 -10.27
C ARG A 100 9.44 -5.06 -11.26
N ARG A 101 8.15 -5.33 -11.13
CA ARG A 101 7.08 -4.77 -11.99
C ARG A 101 6.51 -3.48 -11.38
N TYR A 102 6.26 -2.48 -12.19
CA TYR A 102 5.69 -1.18 -11.81
C TYR A 102 4.54 -0.81 -12.76
N HIS A 103 3.65 0.05 -12.30
CA HIS A 103 2.57 0.62 -13.11
C HIS A 103 3.13 1.50 -14.26
N SER A 104 2.49 1.47 -15.44
CA SER A 104 2.83 2.36 -16.57
C SER A 104 2.10 3.69 -16.55
N TYR A 105 0.91 3.74 -15.93
CA TYR A 105 0.07 4.93 -15.87
C TYR A 105 0.73 6.00 -14.99
N MET A 106 1.01 7.19 -15.53
CA MET A 106 1.78 8.24 -14.82
C MET A 106 3.16 7.74 -14.35
N SER A 107 3.85 7.00 -15.23
CA SER A 107 5.21 6.47 -15.02
C SER A 107 6.15 7.45 -14.30
N GLY A 108 6.85 6.91 -13.30
CA GLY A 108 7.85 7.63 -12.51
C GLY A 108 7.32 8.37 -11.28
N ARG A 109 6.00 8.48 -11.09
CA ARG A 109 5.42 9.13 -9.89
C ARG A 109 5.41 8.24 -8.65
N TYR A 110 5.08 6.95 -8.77
CA TYR A 110 5.07 6.02 -7.64
C TYR A 110 6.29 5.09 -7.71
N PRO A 111 7.20 5.14 -6.71
CA PRO A 111 8.48 4.46 -6.78
C PRO A 111 8.47 3.03 -6.21
N LEU A 112 7.30 2.47 -5.90
CA LEU A 112 7.16 1.10 -5.40
C LEU A 112 6.56 0.16 -6.46
N PRO A 113 6.96 -1.13 -6.44
CA PRO A 113 6.46 -2.11 -7.41
C PRO A 113 4.99 -2.45 -7.19
N ASN A 114 4.39 -3.20 -8.12
CA ASN A 114 3.03 -3.77 -8.03
C ASN A 114 2.97 -5.24 -8.48
N ASP A 115 4.12 -5.93 -8.45
CA ASP A 115 4.24 -7.37 -8.70
C ASP A 115 3.63 -8.22 -7.59
N SER A 116 3.52 -9.53 -7.83
CA SER A 116 2.94 -10.51 -6.91
C SER A 116 3.60 -10.50 -5.52
N GLY A 117 4.91 -10.25 -5.45
CA GLY A 117 5.62 -10.11 -4.19
C GLY A 117 5.14 -8.92 -3.36
N GLU A 118 4.91 -7.77 -4.00
CA GLU A 118 4.35 -6.60 -3.33
C GLU A 118 2.88 -6.79 -2.94
N GLN A 119 2.08 -7.43 -3.78
CA GLN A 119 0.67 -7.71 -3.46
C GLN A 119 0.54 -8.61 -2.21
N LEU A 120 1.39 -9.65 -2.09
CA LEU A 120 1.45 -10.49 -0.90
C LEU A 120 1.87 -9.70 0.35
N ARG A 121 2.77 -8.72 0.18
CA ARG A 121 3.16 -7.81 1.25
C ARG A 121 1.97 -6.96 1.71
N GLU A 122 1.19 -6.40 0.79
CA GLU A 122 -0.04 -5.64 1.10
C GLU A 122 -1.08 -6.48 1.84
N GLU A 123 -1.26 -7.76 1.48
CA GLU A 123 -2.12 -8.69 2.22
C GLU A 123 -1.62 -8.92 3.66
N THR A 124 -0.29 -9.08 3.82
CA THR A 124 0.34 -9.22 5.14
C THR A 124 0.15 -7.95 5.98
N GLU A 125 0.28 -6.79 5.36
CA GLU A 125 0.03 -5.49 5.98
C GLU A 125 -1.45 -5.33 6.37
N HIS A 126 -2.38 -5.73 5.51
CA HIS A 126 -3.81 -5.73 5.81
C HIS A 126 -4.11 -6.58 7.07
N ALA A 127 -3.60 -7.82 7.12
CA ALA A 127 -3.75 -8.70 8.29
C ALA A 127 -3.15 -8.08 9.57
N LEU A 128 -2.00 -7.42 9.45
CA LEU A 128 -1.36 -6.68 10.54
C LEU A 128 -2.29 -5.55 11.05
N PHE A 129 -2.88 -4.75 10.17
CA PHE A 129 -3.83 -3.69 10.55
C PHE A 129 -5.05 -4.23 11.27
N LEU A 130 -5.65 -5.34 10.81
CA LEU A 130 -6.76 -5.98 11.52
C LEU A 130 -6.39 -6.30 12.97
N HIS A 131 -5.20 -6.87 13.20
CA HIS A 131 -4.72 -7.13 14.55
C HIS A 131 -4.50 -5.86 15.37
N LEU A 132 -4.00 -4.78 14.76
CA LEU A 132 -3.83 -3.50 15.44
C LEU A 132 -5.19 -2.88 15.82
N LEU A 133 -6.18 -2.93 14.94
CA LEU A 133 -7.49 -2.27 15.11
C LEU A 133 -8.40 -2.93 16.15
N VAL A 134 -8.33 -4.26 16.33
CA VAL A 134 -9.15 -5.04 17.30
C VAL A 134 -9.09 -4.52 18.75
N ARG A 135 -8.06 -3.75 19.15
CA ARG A 135 -7.94 -3.23 20.53
C ARG A 135 -8.35 -1.77 20.71
N ALA A 136 -8.68 -1.05 19.63
CA ALA A 136 -8.89 0.40 19.72
C ALA A 136 -10.21 0.80 20.39
N VAL A 137 -11.16 -0.12 20.58
CA VAL A 137 -12.35 0.11 21.40
C VAL A 137 -12.57 -1.10 22.30
N THR A 138 -12.02 -1.05 23.51
CA THR A 138 -12.56 -1.85 24.62
C THR A 138 -13.79 -1.08 25.11
N HIS A 139 -14.95 -1.42 24.58
CA HIS A 139 -16.26 -1.44 25.24
C HIS A 139 -17.37 -1.63 24.18
N LYS A 140 -18.20 -2.67 24.37
CA LYS A 140 -19.44 -3.01 23.67
C LYS A 140 -19.33 -3.57 22.24
N LEU A 141 -19.26 -4.90 22.13
CA LEU A 141 -20.40 -5.78 21.79
C LEU A 141 -19.84 -7.18 21.50
N GLU A 142 -20.15 -8.14 22.37
CA GLU A 142 -19.95 -9.56 22.10
C GLU A 142 -21.00 -10.00 21.08
N GLY A 143 -20.58 -10.36 19.85
CA GLY A 143 -21.49 -10.98 18.89
C GLY A 143 -21.09 -10.87 17.41
N THR A 144 -20.40 -9.81 17.00
CA THR A 144 -19.96 -9.65 15.61
C THR A 144 -18.51 -10.06 15.46
N ARG A 145 -18.28 -11.07 14.63
CA ARG A 145 -16.97 -11.66 14.36
C ARG A 145 -16.17 -10.87 13.29
N SER A 146 -16.49 -9.59 13.07
CA SER A 146 -15.76 -8.71 12.16
C SER A 146 -14.80 -7.83 12.95
N GLY A 147 -13.52 -7.87 12.57
CA GLY A 147 -12.54 -6.92 13.08
C GLY A 147 -12.94 -5.49 12.73
N LYS A 148 -12.48 -4.51 13.50
CA LYS A 148 -12.58 -3.11 13.06
C LYS A 148 -11.64 -2.89 11.88
N LEU A 149 -12.15 -2.35 10.78
CA LEU A 149 -11.38 -1.98 9.57
C LEU A 149 -10.87 -0.53 9.60
N PHE A 150 -11.47 0.30 10.45
CA PHE A 150 -11.15 1.70 10.68
C PHE A 150 -11.58 2.15 12.11
N LEU A 151 -11.17 3.34 12.54
CA LEU A 151 -11.45 3.90 13.87
C LEU A 151 -12.52 5.00 13.88
N SER A 152 -12.77 5.62 12.73
CA SER A 152 -13.74 6.70 12.55
C SER A 152 -15.17 6.25 12.88
N ASP A 153 -15.91 7.12 13.54
CA ASP A 153 -17.31 6.86 13.93
C ASP A 153 -18.26 7.29 12.81
N ILE A 154 -18.42 6.40 11.83
CA ILE A 154 -19.27 6.63 10.64
C ILE A 154 -20.72 6.16 10.83
N GLY A 155 -21.07 5.70 12.04
CA GLY A 155 -22.36 5.09 12.35
C GLY A 155 -22.52 3.66 11.82
N ASP A 156 -23.69 3.08 12.07
CA ASP A 156 -23.98 1.66 11.73
C ASP A 156 -24.51 1.46 10.30
N SER A 157 -24.78 2.54 9.56
CA SER A 157 -25.39 2.48 8.23
C SER A 157 -24.82 3.55 7.30
N PRO A 158 -23.50 3.54 7.04
CA PRO A 158 -22.90 4.39 6.01
C PRO A 158 -23.53 4.08 4.65
N GLN A 159 -23.57 5.08 3.77
CA GLN A 159 -24.15 4.98 2.43
C GLN A 159 -23.09 5.00 1.35
N LYS A 160 -21.98 5.74 1.54
CA LYS A 160 -20.90 5.87 0.57
C LYS A 160 -19.53 5.89 1.25
N ILE A 161 -18.65 4.99 0.84
CA ILE A 161 -17.28 4.88 1.35
C ILE A 161 -16.33 4.87 0.16
N ILE A 162 -15.18 5.52 0.30
CA ILE A 162 -14.10 5.46 -0.68
C ILE A 162 -12.78 5.08 -0.03
N ASP A 163 -12.04 4.19 -0.68
CA ASP A 163 -10.67 3.79 -0.36
C ASP A 163 -9.71 4.31 -1.44
N ILE A 164 -8.82 5.23 -1.07
CA ILE A 164 -7.87 5.85 -1.99
C ILE A 164 -6.52 5.14 -1.87
N GLY A 165 -5.99 4.70 -3.02
CA GLY A 165 -4.85 3.79 -3.09
C GLY A 165 -5.20 2.42 -2.52
N THR A 166 -6.24 1.83 -3.10
CA THR A 166 -6.86 0.56 -2.65
C THR A 166 -5.92 -0.65 -2.84
N GLY A 167 -4.86 -0.52 -3.65
CA GLY A 167 -3.93 -1.60 -3.97
C GLY A 167 -4.67 -2.78 -4.60
N THR A 168 -4.52 -3.97 -4.01
CA THR A 168 -5.27 -5.18 -4.39
C THR A 168 -6.79 -5.08 -4.19
N GLY A 169 -7.29 -4.07 -3.46
CA GLY A 169 -8.71 -3.89 -3.18
C GLY A 169 -9.21 -4.66 -1.96
N THR A 170 -8.35 -5.39 -1.24
CA THR A 170 -8.75 -6.23 -0.09
C THR A 170 -9.52 -5.45 0.97
N TRP A 171 -9.08 -4.22 1.29
CA TRP A 171 -9.79 -3.41 2.29
C TRP A 171 -11.18 -2.98 1.80
N ALA A 172 -11.28 -2.51 0.55
CA ALA A 172 -12.56 -2.12 -0.03
C ALA A 172 -13.56 -3.30 -0.08
N ILE A 173 -13.08 -4.51 -0.40
CA ILE A 173 -13.88 -5.74 -0.38
C ILE A 173 -14.38 -6.05 1.04
N ASP A 174 -13.49 -6.07 2.03
CA ASP A 174 -13.85 -6.32 3.43
C ASP A 174 -14.87 -5.30 3.97
N VAL A 175 -14.76 -4.03 3.56
CA VAL A 175 -15.72 -2.99 3.93
C VAL A 175 -17.06 -3.16 3.21
N ALA A 176 -17.04 -3.57 1.94
CA ALA A 176 -18.26 -3.86 1.18
C ALA A 176 -19.06 -5.02 1.79
N ASP A 177 -18.36 -6.06 2.26
CA ASP A 177 -18.95 -7.18 2.99
C ASP A 177 -19.45 -6.75 4.38
N LEU A 178 -18.74 -5.86 5.06
CA LEU A 178 -19.15 -5.33 6.37
C LEU A 178 -20.41 -4.43 6.28
N TYR A 179 -20.56 -3.68 5.19
CA TYR A 179 -21.70 -2.80 4.95
C TYR A 179 -22.36 -3.06 3.58
N PRO A 180 -23.17 -4.14 3.45
CA PRO A 180 -23.83 -4.49 2.18
C PRO A 180 -24.78 -3.41 1.63
N GLY A 181 -25.22 -2.47 2.48
CA GLY A 181 -26.06 -1.34 2.09
C GLY A 181 -25.29 -0.08 1.66
N ALA A 182 -23.96 -0.06 1.81
CA ALA A 182 -23.11 1.05 1.38
C ALA A 182 -22.58 0.79 -0.02
N SER A 183 -22.45 1.85 -0.83
CA SER A 183 -21.62 1.84 -2.03
C SER A 183 -20.16 2.08 -1.63
N VAL A 184 -19.28 1.18 -2.03
CA VAL A 184 -17.84 1.25 -1.77
C VAL A 184 -17.11 1.52 -3.09
N VAL A 185 -16.28 2.54 -3.09
CA VAL A 185 -15.40 2.88 -4.21
C VAL A 185 -13.96 2.61 -3.79
N GLY A 186 -13.15 2.02 -4.66
CA GLY A 186 -11.70 1.97 -4.51
C GLY A 186 -11.04 2.67 -5.69
N THR A 187 -9.96 3.41 -5.44
CA THR A 187 -9.15 3.99 -6.51
C THR A 187 -7.69 3.59 -6.36
N ASP A 188 -7.01 3.33 -7.47
CA ASP A 188 -5.57 3.09 -7.50
C ASP A 188 -4.97 3.49 -8.85
N LEU A 189 -3.65 3.66 -8.92
CA LEU A 189 -2.95 3.85 -10.19
C LEU A 189 -2.84 2.54 -10.99
N SER A 190 -2.90 1.39 -10.32
CA SER A 190 -2.69 0.07 -10.91
C SER A 190 -4.02 -0.70 -11.03
N PRO A 191 -4.37 -1.26 -12.19
CA PRO A 191 -5.52 -2.17 -12.35
C PRO A 191 -5.16 -3.61 -11.90
N ILE A 192 -4.88 -3.81 -10.61
CA ILE A 192 -4.46 -5.11 -10.03
C ILE A 192 -5.53 -5.74 -9.12
N GLN A 193 -6.76 -5.27 -9.20
CA GLN A 193 -7.87 -5.72 -8.36
C GLN A 193 -8.54 -6.97 -8.98
N PRO A 194 -9.19 -7.83 -8.18
CA PRO A 194 -9.88 -9.02 -8.67
C PRO A 194 -10.97 -8.70 -9.71
N GLU A 195 -11.14 -9.57 -10.71
CA GLU A 195 -12.22 -9.44 -11.70
C GLU A 195 -13.61 -9.57 -11.08
N SER A 196 -13.74 -10.40 -10.04
CA SER A 196 -14.98 -10.63 -9.32
C SER A 196 -15.02 -9.76 -8.06
N MET A 197 -15.85 -8.72 -8.09
CA MET A 197 -16.05 -7.79 -6.97
C MET A 197 -17.42 -7.97 -6.31
N PRO A 198 -17.57 -7.63 -5.01
CA PRO A 198 -18.88 -7.47 -4.38
C PRO A 198 -19.77 -6.53 -5.19
N LEU A 199 -21.08 -6.81 -5.25
CA LEU A 199 -22.03 -6.03 -6.06
C LEU A 199 -22.12 -4.55 -5.67
N ASN A 200 -21.72 -4.22 -4.45
CA ASN A 200 -21.70 -2.87 -3.91
C ASN A 200 -20.31 -2.23 -3.92
N ALA A 201 -19.31 -2.85 -4.55
CA ALA A 201 -17.94 -2.33 -4.68
C ALA A 201 -17.59 -2.02 -6.15
N GLN A 202 -16.94 -0.87 -6.40
CA GLN A 202 -16.46 -0.46 -7.73
C GLN A 202 -15.01 0.05 -7.63
N MET A 203 -14.14 -0.40 -8.54
CA MET A 203 -12.73 -0.01 -8.57
C MET A 203 -12.45 0.86 -9.80
N PHE A 204 -11.68 1.93 -9.61
CA PHE A 204 -11.31 2.88 -10.66
C PHE A 204 -9.80 3.03 -10.74
N VAL A 205 -9.27 3.13 -11.96
CA VAL A 205 -7.87 3.51 -12.17
C VAL A 205 -7.79 5.02 -12.26
N GLU A 206 -7.35 5.67 -11.18
CA GLU A 206 -7.31 7.13 -11.07
C GLU A 206 -6.10 7.58 -10.22
N ASP A 207 -5.50 8.72 -10.58
CA ASP A 207 -4.52 9.41 -9.71
C ASP A 207 -5.28 10.18 -8.64
N CYS A 208 -5.03 9.86 -7.36
CA CYS A 208 -5.69 10.54 -6.26
C CYS A 208 -5.35 12.05 -6.17
N GLU A 209 -4.24 12.46 -6.77
CA GLU A 209 -3.80 13.86 -6.86
C GLU A 209 -4.52 14.64 -7.96
N ASP A 210 -5.36 13.98 -8.77
CA ASP A 210 -6.22 14.67 -9.73
C ASP A 210 -7.24 15.58 -9.01
N PRO A 211 -7.44 16.82 -9.50
CA PRO A 211 -8.27 17.81 -8.83
C PRO A 211 -9.77 17.50 -8.89
N GLU A 212 -10.19 16.63 -9.83
CA GLU A 212 -11.59 16.28 -10.05
C GLU A 212 -11.81 14.78 -9.85
N TRP A 213 -12.40 14.44 -8.70
CA TRP A 213 -12.78 13.08 -8.35
C TRP A 213 -14.14 12.72 -8.99
N THR A 214 -14.13 11.80 -9.95
CA THR A 214 -15.30 11.55 -10.83
C THR A 214 -16.27 10.50 -10.30
N HIS A 215 -15.85 9.70 -9.33
CA HIS A 215 -16.63 8.65 -8.64
C HIS A 215 -17.72 9.17 -7.68
N GLY A 216 -18.05 10.46 -7.75
CA GLY A 216 -19.17 11.06 -7.04
C GLY A 216 -18.80 11.72 -5.71
N ASN A 217 -19.84 12.16 -5.00
CA ASN A 217 -19.77 13.04 -3.83
C ASN A 217 -20.61 12.52 -2.65
N ASN A 218 -20.46 13.19 -1.50
CA ASN A 218 -21.14 12.95 -0.23
C ASN A 218 -20.72 11.66 0.47
N PHE A 219 -19.43 11.35 0.47
CA PHE A 219 -18.89 10.19 1.18
C PHE A 219 -19.09 10.32 2.70
N ASP A 220 -19.41 9.20 3.35
CA ASP A 220 -19.39 9.01 4.81
C ASP A 220 -17.97 8.83 5.33
N LEU A 221 -17.13 8.16 4.55
CA LEU A 221 -15.73 7.86 4.86
C LEU A 221 -14.88 8.00 3.60
N VAL A 222 -13.78 8.75 3.73
CA VAL A 222 -12.61 8.67 2.83
C VAL A 222 -11.51 7.97 3.62
N HIS A 223 -11.07 6.81 3.17
CA HIS A 223 -10.02 6.02 3.80
C HIS A 223 -8.76 6.04 2.92
N LEU A 224 -7.61 6.11 3.58
CA LEU A 224 -6.28 6.01 2.97
C LEU A 224 -5.41 5.15 3.89
N ARG A 225 -4.64 4.22 3.33
CA ARG A 225 -3.70 3.40 4.10
C ARG A 225 -2.39 3.24 3.37
N GLY A 226 -1.29 3.56 4.05
CA GLY A 226 0.06 3.33 3.52
C GLY A 226 0.40 4.18 2.29
N VAL A 227 -0.36 5.24 2.00
CA VAL A 227 -0.22 6.03 0.77
C VAL A 227 0.27 7.45 1.03
N ALA A 228 0.06 7.99 2.25
CA ALA A 228 0.36 9.39 2.54
C ALA A 228 1.84 9.76 2.36
N GLY A 229 2.75 8.80 2.54
CA GLY A 229 4.18 9.01 2.33
C GLY A 229 4.58 9.21 0.87
N PHE A 230 3.75 8.75 -0.07
CA PHE A 230 4.04 8.70 -1.50
C PHE A 230 3.35 9.81 -2.29
N ILE A 231 2.26 10.36 -1.76
CA ILE A 231 1.53 11.48 -2.35
C ILE A 231 2.43 12.73 -2.39
N LEU A 232 2.55 13.37 -3.56
CA LEU A 232 3.42 14.52 -3.76
C LEU A 232 2.82 15.80 -3.16
N ASP A 233 1.52 16.01 -3.35
CA ASP A 233 0.72 17.12 -2.79
C ASP A 233 -0.42 16.60 -1.90
N LEU A 234 -0.06 16.14 -0.69
CA LEU A 234 -1.06 15.64 0.26
C LEU A 234 -2.07 16.70 0.64
N ASP A 235 -1.67 17.97 0.63
CA ASP A 235 -2.56 19.07 0.95
C ASP A 235 -3.72 19.16 -0.05
N SER A 236 -3.43 19.08 -1.35
CA SER A 236 -4.45 19.03 -2.39
C SER A 236 -5.37 17.80 -2.27
N VAL A 237 -4.82 16.61 -1.99
CA VAL A 237 -5.63 15.39 -1.77
C VAL A 237 -6.56 15.55 -0.57
N VAL A 238 -6.07 16.12 0.53
CA VAL A 238 -6.88 16.35 1.75
C VAL A 238 -7.96 17.41 1.51
N ASP A 239 -7.66 18.47 0.74
CA ASP A 239 -8.67 19.46 0.32
C ASP A 239 -9.76 18.82 -0.55
N ASN A 240 -9.35 17.94 -1.47
CA ASN A 240 -10.26 17.26 -2.36
C ASN A 240 -11.19 16.30 -1.59
N ALA A 241 -10.62 15.49 -0.69
CA ALA A 241 -11.37 14.65 0.24
C ALA A 241 -12.34 15.47 1.10
N HIS A 242 -11.92 16.65 1.58
CA HIS A 242 -12.80 17.55 2.31
C HIS A 242 -13.97 18.03 1.43
N GLY A 243 -13.74 18.32 0.15
CA GLY A 243 -14.79 18.68 -0.81
C GLY A 243 -15.85 17.59 -0.96
N HIS A 244 -15.40 16.34 -1.15
CA HIS A 244 -16.23 15.18 -1.49
C HIS A 244 -16.94 14.52 -0.29
N LEU A 245 -16.49 14.78 0.94
CA LEU A 245 -17.16 14.30 2.15
C LEU A 245 -18.49 15.03 2.41
N ARG A 246 -19.50 14.31 2.91
CA ARG A 246 -20.69 14.97 3.47
C ARG A 246 -20.36 15.67 4.79
N HIS A 247 -21.24 16.56 5.24
CA HIS A 247 -21.19 17.03 6.62
C HIS A 247 -21.43 15.85 7.59
N GLY A 248 -20.58 15.74 8.59
CA GLY A 248 -20.51 14.60 9.51
C GLY A 248 -19.63 13.45 9.02
N GLY A 249 -19.21 13.44 7.76
CA GLY A 249 -18.30 12.43 7.21
C GLY A 249 -16.87 12.55 7.74
N TRP A 250 -16.11 11.47 7.60
CA TRP A 250 -14.76 11.32 8.14
C TRP A 250 -13.73 11.07 7.05
N ILE A 251 -12.53 11.58 7.27
CA ILE A 251 -11.32 11.11 6.59
C ILE A 251 -10.49 10.33 7.60
N GLU A 252 -9.95 9.18 7.20
CA GLU A 252 -9.05 8.36 8.00
C GLU A 252 -7.78 7.96 7.24
N PHE A 253 -6.63 8.24 7.84
CA PHE A 253 -5.33 7.73 7.39
C PHE A 253 -4.83 6.66 8.35
N GLN A 254 -4.29 5.58 7.80
CA GLN A 254 -3.64 4.50 8.53
C GLN A 254 -2.21 4.32 8.02
N GLU A 255 -1.21 4.77 8.78
CA GLU A 255 0.14 4.98 8.27
C GLU A 255 1.21 4.41 9.19
N PHE A 256 2.21 3.74 8.61
CA PHE A 256 3.44 3.40 9.32
C PHE A 256 4.46 4.53 9.20
N ASP A 257 4.98 4.97 10.34
CA ASP A 257 6.22 5.75 10.38
C ASP A 257 7.39 4.78 10.29
N HIS A 258 8.07 4.77 9.14
CA HIS A 258 9.21 3.89 8.86
C HIS A 258 10.47 4.21 9.68
N SER A 259 10.41 5.21 10.58
CA SER A 259 11.47 5.47 11.56
C SER A 259 11.64 4.28 12.49
N VAL A 260 12.80 3.62 12.42
CA VAL A 260 13.14 2.49 13.30
C VAL A 260 13.56 3.03 14.67
N LEU A 261 12.77 2.71 15.70
CA LEU A 261 12.95 3.21 17.06
C LEU A 261 13.30 2.10 18.06
N CYS A 262 13.95 2.48 19.16
CA CYS A 262 14.30 1.59 20.27
C CYS A 262 14.47 2.40 21.55
N ASP A 263 13.80 2.00 22.63
CA ASP A 263 13.81 2.74 23.91
C ASP A 263 14.73 2.17 24.98
N ASP A 264 15.17 0.91 24.84
CA ASP A 264 15.93 0.20 25.87
C ASP A 264 17.43 0.14 25.57
N ASN A 265 17.90 0.96 24.64
CA ASN A 265 19.30 1.07 24.19
C ASN A 265 19.91 -0.24 23.67
N THR A 266 19.09 -1.25 23.34
CA THR A 266 19.58 -2.48 22.71
C THR A 266 20.00 -2.28 21.26
N MET A 267 19.50 -1.22 20.61
CA MET A 267 19.85 -0.82 19.25
C MET A 267 20.99 0.20 19.28
N LYS A 268 22.06 -0.08 18.52
CA LYS A 268 23.15 0.89 18.32
C LYS A 268 22.74 1.99 17.34
N GLN A 269 23.49 3.10 17.32
CA GLN A 269 23.24 4.18 16.37
C GLN A 269 23.46 3.75 14.92
N ASP A 270 24.40 2.83 14.69
CA ASP A 270 24.77 2.26 13.38
C ASP A 270 24.00 0.98 13.05
N ASP A 271 22.79 0.79 13.61
CA ASP A 271 21.96 -0.38 13.32
C ASP A 271 21.65 -0.48 11.81
N PRO A 272 21.99 -1.61 11.15
CA PRO A 272 21.83 -1.71 9.69
C PRO A 272 20.40 -1.54 9.19
N LEU A 273 19.39 -1.95 9.98
CA LEU A 273 17.99 -1.81 9.58
C LEU A 273 17.56 -0.34 9.62
N ARG A 274 18.01 0.39 10.65
CA ARG A 274 17.76 1.83 10.74
C ARG A 274 18.45 2.58 9.59
N ILE A 275 19.73 2.28 9.33
CA ILE A 275 20.49 2.89 8.22
C ILE A 275 19.76 2.64 6.90
N PHE A 276 19.27 1.42 6.66
CA PHE A 276 18.52 1.09 5.44
C PHE A 276 17.29 1.98 5.27
N PHE A 277 16.41 2.09 6.28
CA PHE A 277 15.21 2.93 6.18
C PHE A 277 15.52 4.41 6.08
N ASP A 278 16.51 4.91 6.83
CA ASP A 278 16.95 6.31 6.75
C ASP A 278 17.48 6.63 5.33
N THR A 279 18.27 5.72 4.75
CA THR A 279 18.79 5.84 3.37
C THR A 279 17.66 5.77 2.34
N CYS A 280 16.73 4.84 2.48
CA CYS A 280 15.57 4.75 1.61
C CYS A 280 14.73 6.02 1.65
N ALA A 281 14.52 6.61 2.84
CA ALA A 281 13.83 7.89 2.96
C ALA A 281 14.55 9.04 2.23
N GLU A 282 15.88 9.03 2.13
CA GLU A 282 16.61 9.98 1.28
C GLU A 282 16.39 9.71 -0.21
N GLY A 283 16.39 8.44 -0.62
CA GLY A 283 16.09 8.02 -1.98
C GLY A 283 14.68 8.41 -2.43
N MET A 284 13.69 8.16 -1.59
CA MET A 284 12.29 8.55 -1.80
C MET A 284 12.13 10.05 -2.05
N ARG A 285 12.88 10.90 -1.32
CA ARG A 285 12.83 12.36 -1.52
C ARG A 285 13.37 12.80 -2.88
N LYS A 286 14.26 12.02 -3.50
CA LYS A 286 14.72 12.31 -4.88
C LYS A 286 13.66 12.00 -5.93
N HIS A 287 12.68 11.16 -5.62
CA HIS A 287 11.51 10.88 -6.46
C HIS A 287 10.34 11.85 -6.21
N GLY A 288 10.56 12.93 -5.45
CA GLY A 288 9.53 13.94 -5.19
C GLY A 288 8.69 13.69 -3.93
N CYS A 289 8.79 12.51 -3.31
CA CYS A 289 8.17 12.19 -2.02
C CYS A 289 8.88 12.93 -0.85
N THR A 290 8.94 14.25 -0.92
CA THR A 290 9.71 15.14 -0.03
C THR A 290 9.26 15.02 1.43
N SER A 291 7.99 14.67 1.62
CA SER A 291 7.34 14.48 2.90
C SER A 291 7.51 13.08 3.51
N PHE A 292 8.15 12.13 2.80
CA PHE A 292 8.34 10.77 3.29
C PHE A 292 9.10 10.75 4.64
N GLY A 293 8.47 10.18 5.67
CA GLY A 293 8.96 10.17 7.05
C GLY A 293 8.98 11.53 7.77
N LYS A 294 8.32 12.56 7.22
CA LYS A 294 8.30 13.93 7.78
C LYS A 294 6.92 14.59 7.79
N HIS A 295 5.90 13.96 7.20
CA HIS A 295 4.62 14.61 7.01
C HIS A 295 3.81 14.73 8.31
N ASP A 296 3.24 15.91 8.56
CA ASP A 296 2.24 16.11 9.62
C ASP A 296 0.83 16.09 9.01
N ILE A 297 0.29 14.89 8.78
CA ILE A 297 -1.07 14.68 8.27
C ILE A 297 -2.10 15.47 9.10
N LYS A 298 -1.87 15.62 10.41
CA LYS A 298 -2.74 16.39 11.30
C LYS A 298 -2.78 17.87 10.92
N GLN A 299 -1.68 18.44 10.42
CA GLN A 299 -1.62 19.81 9.96
C GLN A 299 -2.40 19.99 8.66
N SER A 300 -2.25 19.08 7.70
CA SER A 300 -3.00 19.07 6.43
C SER A 300 -4.50 19.00 6.68
N LEU A 301 -4.93 18.11 7.59
CA LEU A 301 -6.33 18.02 8.05
C LEU A 301 -6.84 19.35 8.66
N LYS A 302 -6.03 20.00 9.51
CA LYS A 302 -6.42 21.30 10.10
C LYS A 302 -6.56 22.39 9.04
N ARG A 303 -5.63 22.42 8.08
CA ARG A 303 -5.58 23.41 6.99
C ARG A 303 -6.82 23.32 6.12
N ALA A 304 -7.18 22.11 5.69
CA ALA A 304 -8.37 21.84 4.87
C ALA A 304 -9.71 22.13 5.60
N GLY A 305 -9.67 22.32 6.93
CA GLY A 305 -10.83 22.73 7.71
C GLY A 305 -11.52 21.61 8.48
N PHE A 306 -10.94 20.41 8.52
CA PHE A 306 -11.44 19.33 9.37
C PHE A 306 -11.47 19.73 10.85
N ARG A 307 -12.36 19.07 11.58
CA ARG A 307 -12.60 19.26 13.02
C ARG A 307 -12.57 17.90 13.71
N ARG A 308 -12.57 17.90 15.06
CA ARG A 308 -12.45 16.69 15.88
C ARG A 308 -11.28 15.80 15.44
N ILE A 309 -10.14 16.44 15.12
CA ILE A 309 -8.98 15.72 14.60
C ILE A 309 -8.35 14.92 15.74
N GLN A 310 -8.27 13.61 15.54
CA GLN A 310 -7.69 12.65 16.48
C GLN A 310 -6.49 11.96 15.83
N MET A 311 -5.52 11.59 16.67
CA MET A 311 -4.38 10.78 16.27
C MET A 311 -4.19 9.69 17.32
N VAL A 312 -4.31 8.44 16.91
CA VAL A 312 -4.01 7.29 17.76
C VAL A 312 -2.69 6.70 17.28
N THR A 313 -1.72 6.57 18.19
CA THR A 313 -0.41 5.96 17.87
C THR A 313 -0.30 4.61 18.55
N LYS A 314 0.08 3.58 17.77
CA LYS A 314 0.38 2.24 18.26
C LYS A 314 1.83 1.92 17.97
N ARG A 315 2.56 1.46 19.00
CA ARG A 315 3.92 0.97 18.83
C ARG A 315 3.86 -0.47 18.33
N VAL A 316 4.49 -0.72 17.18
CA VAL A 316 4.45 -2.02 16.50
C VAL A 316 5.85 -2.63 16.54
N PRO A 317 6.05 -3.75 17.25
CA PRO A 317 7.34 -4.40 17.33
C PRO A 317 7.75 -4.95 15.95
N LEU A 318 9.02 -4.82 15.60
CA LEU A 318 9.60 -5.31 14.34
C LEU A 318 10.00 -6.79 14.38
N SER A 319 9.82 -7.44 15.53
CA SER A 319 10.12 -8.86 15.72
C SER A 319 9.16 -9.47 16.74
N PRO A 320 8.95 -10.80 16.72
CA PRO A 320 8.11 -11.47 17.70
C PRO A 320 8.57 -11.20 19.14
N ARG A 321 7.67 -10.73 19.99
CA ARG A 321 7.98 -10.45 21.40
C ARG A 321 7.62 -11.64 22.30
N PRO A 322 8.45 -11.93 23.32
CA PRO A 322 8.01 -12.71 24.47
C PRO A 322 6.86 -11.95 25.15
N GLY A 323 5.68 -12.55 25.22
CA GLY A 323 4.47 -11.87 25.67
C GLY A 323 3.20 -12.62 25.28
N ASP A 324 2.08 -11.89 25.25
CA ASP A 324 0.79 -12.43 24.84
C ASP A 324 0.79 -12.89 23.36
N LYS A 325 -0.11 -13.81 23.03
CA LYS A 325 -0.23 -14.38 21.67
C LYS A 325 -0.34 -13.27 20.61
N LYS A 326 -1.04 -12.18 20.93
CA LYS A 326 -1.26 -11.05 20.04
C LYS A 326 0.04 -10.28 19.74
N SER A 327 0.81 -9.89 20.75
CA SER A 327 2.07 -9.16 20.53
C SER A 327 3.07 -10.00 19.75
N ARG A 328 3.03 -11.33 19.91
CA ARG A 328 3.83 -12.25 19.10
C ARG A 328 3.37 -12.24 17.64
N THR A 329 2.07 -12.43 17.39
CA THR A 329 1.51 -12.40 16.03
C THR A 329 1.78 -11.07 15.32
N VAL A 330 1.54 -9.94 15.98
CA VAL A 330 1.84 -8.60 15.44
C VAL A 330 3.32 -8.48 15.07
N GLY A 331 4.22 -8.92 15.94
CA GLY A 331 5.66 -8.88 15.66
C GLY A 331 6.09 -9.82 14.53
N THR A 332 5.44 -10.99 14.38
CA THR A 332 5.68 -11.91 13.26
C THR A 332 5.22 -11.30 11.94
N LEU A 333 4.00 -10.77 11.89
CA LEU A 333 3.46 -10.14 10.68
C LEU A 333 4.28 -8.91 10.29
N MET A 334 4.68 -8.07 11.25
CA MET A 334 5.53 -6.91 10.98
C MET A 334 6.92 -7.33 10.46
N GLN A 335 7.52 -8.38 11.03
CA GLN A 335 8.82 -8.87 10.57
C GLN A 335 8.74 -9.39 9.13
N ALA A 336 7.66 -10.10 8.77
CA ALA A 336 7.40 -10.54 7.41
C ALA A 336 7.20 -9.33 6.48
N ASN A 337 6.32 -8.39 6.84
CA ASN A 337 6.06 -7.17 6.06
C ASN A 337 7.36 -6.40 5.76
N ILE A 338 8.20 -6.18 6.78
CA ILE A 338 9.48 -5.47 6.59
C ILE A 338 10.45 -6.26 5.72
N SER A 339 10.49 -7.60 5.85
CA SER A 339 11.39 -8.44 5.06
C SER A 339 11.12 -8.31 3.55
N GLU A 340 9.84 -8.23 3.16
CA GLU A 340 9.41 -7.96 1.79
C GLU A 340 9.64 -6.49 1.39
N CYS A 341 9.35 -5.53 2.28
CA CYS A 341 9.65 -4.11 2.04
C CYS A 341 11.13 -3.87 1.68
N LEU A 342 12.07 -4.62 2.26
CA LEU A 342 13.48 -4.44 1.97
C LEU A 342 13.77 -4.56 0.46
N GLU A 343 13.08 -5.45 -0.24
CA GLU A 343 13.30 -5.66 -1.68
C GLU A 343 12.66 -4.55 -2.52
N ALA A 344 11.44 -4.15 -2.18
CA ALA A 344 10.74 -3.06 -2.84
C ALA A 344 11.52 -1.73 -2.74
N PHE A 345 12.00 -1.39 -1.53
CA PHE A 345 12.75 -0.15 -1.31
C PHE A 345 14.19 -0.19 -1.80
N ALA A 346 14.78 -1.38 -1.98
CA ALA A 346 16.13 -1.52 -2.54
C ALA A 346 16.21 -1.27 -4.06
N ALA A 347 15.07 -1.08 -4.75
CA ALA A 347 15.02 -0.75 -6.16
C ALA A 347 15.10 0.77 -6.40
N LYS A 348 14.00 1.40 -6.87
CA LYS A 348 13.97 2.81 -7.28
C LYS A 348 14.53 3.79 -6.23
N PRO A 349 14.23 3.68 -4.91
CA PRO A 349 14.75 4.63 -3.92
C PRO A 349 16.28 4.63 -3.84
N LEU A 350 16.91 3.47 -3.68
CA LEU A 350 18.36 3.37 -3.57
C LEU A 350 19.08 3.60 -4.91
N VAL A 351 18.45 3.25 -6.04
CA VAL A 351 18.95 3.59 -7.39
C VAL A 351 19.06 5.10 -7.57
N ALA A 352 18.07 5.89 -7.11
CA ALA A 352 18.12 7.35 -7.19
C ALA A 352 19.28 7.98 -6.39
N LEU A 353 19.83 7.26 -5.42
CA LEU A 353 21.04 7.66 -4.70
C LEU A 353 22.35 7.33 -5.44
N GLY A 354 22.27 6.67 -6.59
CA GLY A 354 23.43 6.25 -7.39
C GLY A 354 24.11 5.00 -6.86
N MET A 355 23.44 4.22 -6.00
CA MET A 355 24.00 2.99 -5.45
C MET A 355 24.06 1.88 -6.50
N THR A 356 25.19 1.19 -6.60
CA THR A 356 25.36 0.05 -7.51
C THR A 356 24.54 -1.15 -7.04
N PRO A 357 24.19 -2.11 -7.92
CA PRO A 357 23.47 -3.33 -7.53
C PRO A 357 24.10 -4.06 -6.34
N GLU A 358 25.44 -4.14 -6.31
CA GLU A 358 26.20 -4.80 -5.24
C GLU A 358 26.03 -4.08 -3.90
N GLN A 359 26.10 -2.75 -3.90
CA GLN A 359 25.91 -1.93 -2.70
C GLN A 359 24.48 -2.08 -2.13
N ARG A 360 23.48 -2.11 -3.02
CA ARG A 360 22.07 -2.29 -2.61
C ARG A 360 21.85 -3.69 -2.02
N HIS A 361 22.40 -4.72 -2.66
CA HIS A 361 22.33 -6.10 -2.18
C HIS A 361 23.02 -6.27 -0.81
N GLU A 362 24.22 -5.70 -0.64
CA GLU A 362 24.93 -5.74 0.65
C GLU A 362 24.13 -5.03 1.75
N MET A 363 23.60 -3.83 1.47
CA MET A 363 22.82 -3.07 2.44
C MET A 363 21.54 -3.83 2.84
N MET A 364 20.82 -4.40 1.88
CA MET A 364 19.64 -5.24 2.10
C MET A 364 19.97 -6.47 2.96
N SER A 365 21.06 -7.18 2.63
CA SER A 365 21.50 -8.35 3.39
C SER A 365 21.77 -8.02 4.85
N ARG A 366 22.53 -6.94 5.11
CA ARG A 366 22.82 -6.47 6.48
C ARG A 366 21.56 -6.02 7.22
N ALA A 367 20.63 -5.35 6.53
CA ALA A 367 19.35 -4.96 7.11
C ALA A 367 18.50 -6.18 7.50
N ARG A 368 18.46 -7.21 6.65
CA ARG A 368 17.75 -8.48 6.89
C ARG A 368 18.34 -9.24 8.08
N GLU A 369 19.66 -9.38 8.15
CA GLU A 369 20.34 -9.96 9.32
C GLU A 369 20.02 -9.19 10.61
N SER A 370 20.04 -7.84 10.53
CA SER A 370 19.71 -6.97 11.65
C SER A 370 18.25 -7.17 12.12
N LEU A 371 17.30 -7.27 11.19
CA LEU A 371 15.87 -7.50 11.45
C LEU A 371 15.60 -8.85 12.13
N LEU A 372 16.34 -9.89 11.74
CA LEU A 372 16.20 -11.23 12.32
C LEU A 372 16.81 -11.34 13.72
N ASN A 373 17.68 -10.41 14.10
CA ASN A 373 18.22 -10.33 15.45
C ASN A 373 17.18 -9.84 16.48
N SER A 374 16.39 -10.79 16.99
CA SER A 374 15.33 -10.56 17.98
C SER A 374 15.81 -10.10 19.37
N SER A 375 17.12 -10.12 19.64
CA SER A 375 17.68 -9.57 20.87
C SER A 375 17.57 -8.04 20.93
N ILE A 376 17.48 -7.39 19.76
CA ILE A 376 17.37 -5.93 19.64
C ILE A 376 15.89 -5.55 19.58
N ARG A 377 15.47 -4.70 20.52
CA ARG A 377 14.07 -4.44 20.80
C ARG A 377 13.50 -3.29 19.99
N ARG A 378 13.56 -3.40 18.67
CA ARG A 378 13.07 -2.37 17.74
C ARG A 378 11.54 -2.33 17.64
N TYR A 379 11.02 -1.16 17.28
CA TYR A 379 9.63 -0.95 16.92
C TYR A 379 9.51 0.21 15.93
N VAL A 380 8.37 0.30 15.26
CA VAL A 380 7.92 1.48 14.49
C VAL A 380 6.62 2.00 15.09
N ASN A 381 6.26 3.24 14.76
CA ASN A 381 4.94 3.77 15.12
C ASN A 381 3.97 3.54 13.96
N CYS A 382 2.76 3.10 14.29
CA CYS A 382 1.61 3.08 13.40
C CYS A 382 0.63 4.15 13.88
N HIS A 383 0.31 5.09 13.00
CA HIS A 383 -0.53 6.23 13.28
C HIS A 383 -1.87 6.11 12.57
N PHE A 384 -2.94 6.34 13.31
CA PHE A 384 -4.31 6.46 12.79
C PHE A 384 -4.73 7.91 12.96
N TYR A 385 -4.90 8.62 11.85
CA TYR A 385 -5.38 10.01 11.86
C TYR A 385 -6.83 10.03 11.42
N MET A 386 -7.70 10.65 12.22
CA MET A 386 -9.11 10.82 11.86
C MET A 386 -9.49 12.29 11.91
N GLY A 387 -10.20 12.78 10.90
CA GLY A 387 -10.74 14.14 10.84
C GLY A 387 -12.20 14.14 10.41
N GLN A 388 -13.05 14.89 11.09
CA GLN A 388 -14.48 14.99 10.74
C GLN A 388 -14.77 16.32 10.03
N LYS A 389 -15.49 16.28 8.91
CA LYS A 389 -16.04 17.47 8.26
C LYS A 389 -17.29 17.93 9.01
N ILE A 390 -17.21 19.05 9.72
CA ILE A 390 -18.35 19.57 10.49
C ILE A 390 -18.96 20.78 9.78
N GLN A 391 -20.28 20.86 9.75
CA GLN A 391 -20.97 22.06 9.25
C GLN A 391 -20.66 23.23 10.19
N ARG A 392 -20.18 24.35 9.63
CA ARG A 392 -20.05 25.60 10.41
C ARG A 392 -21.44 26.01 10.88
N THR A 393 -21.74 25.81 12.17
CA THR A 393 -22.89 26.44 12.79
C THR A 393 -22.68 27.95 12.68
N ARG A 394 -23.56 28.64 11.94
CA ARG A 394 -23.66 30.10 12.04
C ARG A 394 -24.01 30.40 13.49
N SER A 395 -23.12 31.08 14.21
CA SER A 395 -23.49 31.68 15.49
C SER A 395 -24.71 32.57 15.25
N PRO A 396 -25.80 32.43 16.01
CA PRO A 396 -26.87 33.41 15.96
C PRO A 396 -26.26 34.75 16.40
N ILE A 397 -26.41 35.75 15.53
CA ILE A 397 -25.95 37.13 15.75
C ILE A 397 -26.76 37.76 16.87
#